data_AF-A0A268NWD0-F1
#
_entry.id   AF-A0A268NWD0-F1
#
_cell.length_a   1.000
_cell.length_b   1.000
_cell.length_c   1.000
_cell.angle_alpha   90.00
_cell.angle_beta   90.00
_cell.angle_gamma   90.00
#
_symmetry.space_group_name_H-M   'P 1'
#
loop_
_entity.id
_entity.type
_entity.pdbx_description
1 polymer ?
#
loop_
_entity_poly.entity_id
_entity_poly.type
_entity_poly.pdbx_seq_one_letter_code
_entity_poly.pdbx_strand_id
1 'polypeptide(L)'
;MGQTVVDGSFLDKFHKQKLLNRIKEQKPYKLILDKLSEAGLKNNSAESVVAYNGKVVNSFEGNEHVFKLTFAHLKLENALVYYHLVEAGEEKLESFSADLLHTNGSLITTFVVEDQEVKEVLTTEYDGQLDQMIEEELPDNPNYDHDEELLSIQAPWDICMPGGYRHCGSDCGDKGSKGGGTPINPIDTCCRSHDRCWERYGRWDCQCDRNLINCARPHRGKYPAAYATIWAVFAYNAC
;
A
#
# COMPACT_ATOMS: atom_id res chain seq x y z
N MET A 1 5.45 -7.83 -13.28
CA MET A 1 4.02 -7.54 -13.33
C MET A 1 3.85 -6.04 -13.54
N GLY A 2 3.28 -5.59 -14.65
CA GLY A 2 2.94 -4.17 -14.88
C GLY A 2 1.58 -3.91 -14.25
N GLN A 3 1.49 -2.90 -13.38
CA GLN A 3 0.30 -2.67 -12.55
C GLN A 3 -0.15 -1.22 -12.67
N THR A 4 -1.42 -0.99 -13.01
CA THR A 4 -1.95 0.35 -13.26
C THR A 4 -3.28 0.55 -12.55
N VAL A 5 -3.38 1.60 -11.73
CA VAL A 5 -4.69 2.12 -11.31
C VAL A 5 -5.32 2.80 -12.52
N VAL A 6 -6.34 2.19 -13.11
CA VAL A 6 -6.94 2.65 -14.39
C VAL A 6 -8.15 3.54 -14.19
N ASP A 7 -8.82 3.42 -13.05
CA ASP A 7 -10.01 4.19 -12.69
C ASP A 7 -10.16 4.17 -11.17
N GLY A 8 -10.87 5.14 -10.60
CA GLY A 8 -11.04 5.27 -9.17
C GLY A 8 -11.36 6.68 -8.72
N SER A 9 -11.60 6.84 -7.43
CA SER A 9 -11.99 8.11 -6.84
C SER A 9 -11.74 8.13 -5.33
N PHE A 10 -11.45 9.32 -4.81
CA PHE A 10 -11.45 9.54 -3.38
C PHE A 10 -12.87 9.44 -2.82
N LEU A 11 -13.02 8.69 -1.73
CA LEU A 11 -14.34 8.45 -1.15
C LEU A 11 -15.00 9.75 -0.70
N ASP A 12 -16.29 9.90 -1.01
CA ASP A 12 -17.11 10.97 -0.43
C ASP A 12 -17.34 10.77 1.08
N LYS A 13 -18.01 11.72 1.73
CA LYS A 13 -18.28 11.68 3.17
C LYS A 13 -19.06 10.43 3.61
N PHE A 14 -20.03 9.98 2.81
CA PHE A 14 -20.86 8.82 3.13
C PHE A 14 -20.04 7.53 3.05
N HIS A 15 -19.33 7.33 1.94
CA HIS A 15 -18.49 6.14 1.72
C HIS A 15 -17.31 6.08 2.70
N LYS A 16 -16.70 7.23 3.04
CA LYS A 16 -15.69 7.32 4.11
C LYS A 16 -16.21 6.82 5.45
N GLN A 17 -17.41 7.24 5.85
CA GLN A 17 -17.98 6.82 7.12
C GLN A 17 -18.34 5.33 7.13
N LYS A 18 -18.89 4.82 6.02
CA LYS A 18 -19.18 3.38 5.82
C LYS A 18 -17.90 2.55 5.96
N LEU A 19 -16.83 2.96 5.28
CA LEU A 19 -15.52 2.31 5.36
C LEU A 19 -14.93 2.36 6.78
N LEU A 20 -14.97 3.53 7.43
CA LEU A 20 -14.43 3.70 8.77
C LEU A 20 -15.14 2.80 9.80
N ASN A 21 -16.47 2.69 9.72
CA ASN A 21 -17.24 1.80 10.59
C ASN A 21 -16.82 0.34 10.39
N ARG A 22 -16.70 -0.10 9.13
CA ARG A 22 -16.20 -1.44 8.79
C ARG A 22 -14.83 -1.70 9.39
N ILE A 23 -13.88 -0.80 9.18
CA ILE A 23 -12.50 -0.91 9.71
C ILE A 23 -12.51 -1.06 11.23
N LYS A 24 -13.30 -0.25 11.94
CA LYS A 24 -13.36 -0.26 13.42
C LYS A 24 -13.93 -1.56 14.00
N GLU A 25 -14.74 -2.29 13.25
CA GLU A 25 -15.30 -3.56 13.69
C GLU A 25 -14.30 -4.72 13.60
N GLN A 26 -13.30 -4.60 12.72
CA GLN A 26 -12.33 -5.67 12.46
C GLN A 26 -11.38 -5.90 13.64
N LYS A 27 -11.04 -7.17 13.88
CA LYS A 27 -10.11 -7.58 14.94
C LYS A 27 -8.69 -6.99 14.76
N PRO A 28 -8.06 -6.99 13.57
CA PRO A 28 -6.75 -6.37 13.35
C PRO A 28 -6.67 -4.90 13.77
N TYR A 29 -7.72 -4.12 13.52
CA TYR A 29 -7.76 -2.71 13.93
C TYR A 29 -7.72 -2.56 15.45
N LYS A 30 -8.50 -3.37 16.18
CA LYS A 30 -8.51 -3.37 17.64
C LYS A 30 -7.15 -3.75 18.21
N LEU A 31 -6.49 -4.77 17.64
CA LEU A 31 -5.15 -5.18 18.03
C LEU A 31 -4.12 -4.05 17.85
N ILE A 32 -4.17 -3.33 16.71
CA ILE A 32 -3.33 -2.14 16.50
C ILE A 32 -3.61 -1.08 17.56
N LEU A 33 -4.87 -0.76 17.84
CA LEU A 33 -5.22 0.27 18.82
C LEU A 33 -4.73 -0.09 20.23
N ASP A 34 -4.87 -1.35 20.63
CA ASP A 34 -4.36 -1.85 21.91
C ASP A 34 -2.84 -1.66 21.97
N LYS A 35 -2.13 -2.05 20.90
CA LYS A 35 -0.67 -1.92 20.84
C LYS A 35 -0.20 -0.47 20.85
N LEU A 36 -0.87 0.40 20.11
CA LEU A 36 -0.59 1.83 20.11
C LEU A 36 -0.83 2.45 21.50
N SER A 37 -1.89 2.02 22.19
CA SER A 37 -2.20 2.49 23.55
C SER A 37 -1.12 2.08 24.55
N GLU A 38 -0.64 0.84 24.49
CA GLU A 38 0.52 0.37 25.27
C GLU A 38 1.79 1.20 24.99
N ALA A 39 1.97 1.60 23.72
CA ALA A 39 3.15 2.32 23.26
C ALA A 39 3.06 3.86 23.45
N GLY A 40 1.96 4.38 24.00
CA GLY A 40 1.83 5.80 24.35
C GLY A 40 0.97 6.65 23.40
N LEU A 41 0.01 6.04 22.71
CA LEU A 41 -1.07 6.77 22.03
C LEU A 41 -1.86 7.60 23.05
N LYS A 42 -2.06 8.89 22.76
CA LYS A 42 -2.75 9.82 23.66
C LYS A 42 -4.27 9.80 23.52
N ASN A 43 -4.76 9.67 22.28
CA ASN A 43 -6.18 9.63 21.95
C ASN A 43 -6.40 8.74 20.72
N ASN A 44 -7.43 7.89 20.79
CA ASN A 44 -7.79 6.92 19.75
C ASN A 44 -8.96 7.37 18.85
N SER A 45 -9.43 8.60 19.02
CA SER A 45 -10.40 9.20 18.11
C SER A 45 -9.73 9.52 16.78
N ALA A 46 -10.24 8.93 15.69
CA ALA A 46 -9.75 9.22 14.34
C ALA A 46 -10.32 10.54 13.83
N GLU A 47 -9.44 11.52 13.56
CA GLU A 47 -9.79 12.89 13.18
C GLU A 47 -9.90 13.07 11.66
N SER A 48 -9.07 12.38 10.88
CA SER A 48 -9.08 12.47 9.41
C SER A 48 -8.97 11.10 8.76
N VAL A 49 -9.68 10.95 7.65
CA VAL A 49 -9.66 9.74 6.82
C VAL A 49 -9.45 10.17 5.38
N VAL A 50 -8.23 10.01 4.88
CA VAL A 50 -8.04 9.91 3.43
C VAL A 50 -8.43 8.49 3.06
N ALA A 51 -9.34 8.34 2.10
CA ALA A 51 -9.74 7.02 1.63
C ALA A 51 -10.06 7.05 0.14
N TYR A 52 -9.79 5.94 -0.51
CA TYR A 52 -9.83 5.81 -1.95
C TYR A 52 -10.34 4.43 -2.36
N ASN A 53 -11.06 4.38 -3.47
CA ASN A 53 -11.37 3.14 -4.18
C ASN A 53 -10.90 3.27 -5.62
N GLY A 54 -10.28 2.21 -6.14
CA GLY A 54 -9.91 2.17 -7.55
C GLY A 54 -9.81 0.76 -8.09
N LYS A 55 -9.71 0.70 -9.42
CA LYS A 55 -9.50 -0.52 -10.19
C LYS A 55 -8.04 -0.57 -10.59
N VAL A 56 -7.39 -1.66 -10.23
CA VAL A 56 -6.00 -1.94 -10.60
C VAL A 56 -5.99 -3.06 -11.63
N VAL A 57 -5.30 -2.86 -12.74
CA VAL A 57 -5.05 -3.90 -13.73
C VAL A 57 -3.62 -4.40 -13.57
N ASN A 58 -3.45 -5.71 -13.52
CA ASN A 58 -2.14 -6.39 -13.54
C ASN A 58 -2.11 -7.42 -14.67
N SER A 59 -0.96 -7.57 -15.32
CA SER A 59 -0.70 -8.62 -16.29
C SER A 59 0.38 -9.59 -15.80
N PHE A 60 0.08 -10.89 -15.84
CA PHE A 60 1.00 -11.96 -15.50
C PHE A 60 0.91 -13.10 -16.53
N GLU A 61 2.05 -13.52 -17.09
CA GLU A 61 2.17 -14.68 -17.99
C GLU A 61 1.18 -14.75 -19.17
N GLY A 62 0.79 -13.61 -19.76
CA GLY A 62 -0.19 -13.62 -20.86
C GLY A 62 -1.65 -13.47 -20.42
N ASN A 63 -1.92 -13.42 -19.10
CA ASN A 63 -3.26 -13.21 -18.53
C ASN A 63 -3.38 -11.85 -17.83
N GLU A 64 -4.58 -11.27 -17.91
CA GLU A 64 -4.95 -10.00 -17.31
C GLU A 64 -5.83 -10.23 -16.09
N HIS A 65 -5.55 -9.50 -15.02
CA HIS A 65 -6.25 -9.58 -13.76
C HIS A 65 -6.63 -8.17 -13.30
N VAL A 66 -7.91 -7.98 -12.97
CA VAL A 66 -8.41 -6.71 -12.41
C VAL A 66 -8.71 -6.91 -10.94
N PHE A 67 -8.26 -5.96 -10.13
CA PHE A 67 -8.42 -5.96 -8.69
C PHE A 67 -9.09 -4.66 -8.24
N LYS A 68 -9.88 -4.73 -7.17
CA LYS A 68 -10.38 -3.54 -6.48
C LYS A 68 -9.38 -3.21 -5.39
N LEU A 69 -8.82 -2.01 -5.44
CA LEU A 69 -8.00 -1.44 -4.39
C LEU A 69 -8.87 -0.53 -3.53
N THR A 70 -8.86 -0.75 -2.23
CA THR A 70 -9.33 0.19 -1.22
C THR A 70 -8.20 0.52 -0.28
N PHE A 71 -7.96 1.80 0.00
CA PHE A 71 -7.09 2.18 1.11
C PHE A 71 -7.71 3.28 1.97
N ALA A 72 -7.29 3.34 3.22
CA ALA A 72 -7.63 4.41 4.15
C ALA A 72 -6.47 4.74 5.10
N HIS A 73 -6.23 6.03 5.32
CA HIS A 73 -5.28 6.55 6.30
C HIS A 73 -6.09 7.20 7.42
N LEU A 74 -6.07 6.62 8.61
CA LEU A 74 -6.80 7.09 9.77
C LEU A 74 -5.82 7.85 10.66
N LYS A 75 -6.03 9.15 10.80
CA LYS A 75 -5.22 9.98 11.69
C LYS A 75 -5.74 9.95 13.12
N LEU A 76 -4.89 9.54 14.04
CA LEU A 76 -5.05 9.67 15.48
C LEU A 76 -4.14 10.81 15.99
N GLU A 77 -4.21 11.15 17.28
CA GLU A 77 -3.49 12.32 17.82
C GLU A 77 -1.98 12.30 17.54
N ASN A 78 -1.30 11.17 17.81
CA ASN A 78 0.12 10.98 17.52
C ASN A 78 0.41 9.69 16.75
N ALA A 79 -0.58 9.16 16.03
CA ALA A 79 -0.41 7.96 15.22
C ALA A 79 -1.19 8.03 13.89
N LEU A 80 -0.68 7.33 12.89
CA LEU A 80 -1.42 7.03 11.65
C LEU A 80 -1.68 5.54 11.58
N VAL A 81 -2.92 5.16 11.28
CA VAL A 81 -3.28 3.76 10.98
C VAL A 81 -3.59 3.65 9.49
N TYR A 82 -2.94 2.71 8.82
CA TYR A 82 -3.10 2.45 7.40
C TYR A 82 -3.85 1.15 7.19
N TYR A 83 -4.92 1.23 6.42
CA TYR A 83 -5.71 0.11 5.94
C TYR A 83 -5.55 0.00 4.43
N HIS A 84 -5.23 -1.20 3.96
CA HIS A 84 -5.25 -1.53 2.53
C HIS A 84 -6.05 -2.82 2.34
N LEU A 85 -6.88 -2.86 1.31
CA LEU A 85 -7.65 -4.01 0.88
C LEU A 85 -7.50 -4.14 -0.63
N VAL A 86 -7.15 -5.34 -1.07
CA VAL A 86 -7.12 -5.72 -2.48
C VAL A 86 -8.09 -6.89 -2.67
N GLU A 87 -9.04 -6.75 -3.59
CA GLU A 87 -10.06 -7.77 -3.89
C GLU A 87 -9.90 -8.26 -5.33
N ALA A 88 -9.90 -9.58 -5.52
CA ALA A 88 -9.83 -10.26 -6.82
C ALA A 88 -10.89 -11.36 -6.88
N GLY A 89 -12.06 -11.08 -7.48
CA GLY A 89 -13.19 -12.02 -7.43
C GLY A 89 -13.60 -12.29 -5.98
N GLU A 90 -13.53 -13.54 -5.54
CA GLU A 90 -13.83 -13.94 -4.16
C GLU A 90 -12.66 -13.77 -3.19
N GLU A 91 -11.43 -13.61 -3.70
CA GLU A 91 -10.24 -13.46 -2.87
C GLU A 91 -10.09 -12.04 -2.35
N LYS A 92 -9.70 -11.91 -1.09
CA LYS A 92 -9.49 -10.63 -0.41
C LYS A 92 -8.20 -10.67 0.40
N LEU A 93 -7.34 -9.69 0.16
CA LEU A 93 -6.11 -9.48 0.92
C LEU A 93 -6.21 -8.16 1.65
N GLU A 94 -6.14 -8.22 2.99
CA GLU A 94 -6.22 -7.05 3.86
C GLU A 94 -4.92 -6.87 4.65
N SER A 95 -4.45 -5.62 4.71
CA SER A 95 -3.26 -5.23 5.48
C SER A 95 -3.59 -4.11 6.45
N PHE A 96 -3.16 -4.28 7.69
CA PHE A 96 -3.19 -3.28 8.74
C PHE A 96 -1.78 -2.94 9.21
N SER A 97 -1.48 -1.65 9.28
CA SER A 97 -0.23 -1.17 9.87
C SER A 97 -0.45 0.19 10.52
N ALA A 98 0.48 0.60 11.38
CA ALA A 98 0.43 1.90 12.02
C ALA A 98 1.82 2.49 12.22
N ASP A 99 1.90 3.81 12.23
CA ASP A 99 3.09 4.56 12.63
C ASP A 99 2.73 5.38 13.87
N LEU A 100 3.52 5.26 14.94
CA LEU A 100 3.37 6.00 16.18
C LEU A 100 4.53 6.97 16.35
N LEU A 101 4.22 8.27 16.46
CA LEU A 101 5.20 9.29 16.82
C LEU A 101 5.39 9.30 18.34
N HIS A 102 6.64 9.09 18.73
CA HIS A 102 7.06 9.13 20.13
C HIS A 102 6.87 10.52 20.71
N THR A 103 6.68 10.60 22.02
CA THR A 103 6.41 11.86 22.73
C THR A 103 7.56 12.88 22.64
N ASN A 104 8.79 12.42 22.38
CA ASN A 104 9.95 13.28 22.12
C ASN A 104 9.92 13.94 20.72
N GLY A 105 9.01 13.52 19.84
CA GLY A 105 8.82 14.07 18.50
C GLY A 105 9.88 13.67 17.47
N SER A 106 10.84 12.82 17.84
CA SER A 106 12.03 12.52 17.02
C SER A 106 12.08 11.10 16.47
N LEU A 107 11.16 10.23 16.91
CA LEU A 107 11.12 8.82 16.49
C LEU A 107 9.71 8.42 16.07
N ILE A 108 9.64 7.63 14.99
CA ILE A 108 8.44 6.87 14.63
C ILE A 108 8.72 5.39 14.81
N THR A 109 7.78 4.70 15.45
CA THR A 109 7.73 3.23 15.46
C THR A 109 6.61 2.74 14.56
N THR A 110 6.95 1.84 13.63
CA THR A 110 6.02 1.16 12.74
C THR A 110 5.60 -0.19 13.32
N PHE A 111 4.28 -0.38 13.35
CA PHE A 111 3.61 -1.63 13.71
C PHE A 111 2.92 -2.23 12.50
N VAL A 112 2.93 -3.55 12.37
CA VAL A 112 2.18 -4.29 11.35
C VAL A 112 1.38 -5.41 11.99
N VAL A 113 0.24 -5.75 11.41
CA VAL A 113 -0.49 -6.97 11.77
C VAL A 113 -0.09 -8.09 10.83
N GLU A 114 0.50 -9.14 11.39
CA GLU A 114 0.87 -10.37 10.68
C GLU A 114 0.36 -11.54 11.53
N ASP A 115 -0.30 -12.54 10.91
CA ASP A 115 -0.81 -13.73 11.61
C ASP A 115 -1.70 -13.43 12.83
N GLN A 116 -2.47 -12.34 12.77
CA GLN A 116 -3.30 -11.83 13.88
C GLN A 116 -2.51 -11.35 15.10
N GLU A 117 -1.22 -11.06 14.95
CA GLU A 117 -0.37 -10.47 15.97
C GLU A 117 0.18 -9.12 15.49
N VAL A 118 0.43 -8.21 16.43
CA VAL A 118 1.04 -6.91 16.13
C VAL A 118 2.54 -6.98 16.37
N LYS A 119 3.32 -6.75 15.32
CA LYS A 119 4.79 -6.73 15.39
C LYS A 119 5.29 -5.30 15.24
N GLU A 120 6.22 -4.91 16.11
CA GLU A 120 7.08 -3.76 15.86
C GLU A 120 8.13 -4.16 14.81
N VAL A 121 8.19 -3.43 13.70
CA VAL A 121 9.03 -3.81 12.55
C VAL A 121 10.10 -2.80 12.21
N LEU A 122 9.96 -1.56 12.65
CA LEU A 122 10.90 -0.49 12.36
C LEU A 122 10.74 0.63 13.39
N THR A 123 11.85 1.16 13.87
CA THR A 123 11.89 2.44 14.59
C THR A 123 12.93 3.33 13.91
N THR A 124 12.53 4.49 13.41
CA THR A 124 13.42 5.43 12.71
C THR A 124 13.39 6.81 13.31
N GLU A 125 14.46 7.56 13.08
CA GLU A 125 14.44 9.02 13.25
C GLU A 125 13.36 9.64 12.37
N TYR A 126 12.76 10.70 12.88
CA TYR A 126 11.63 11.36 12.29
C TYR A 126 11.85 12.87 12.23
N ASP A 127 11.89 13.40 11.02
CA ASP A 127 12.16 14.80 10.71
C ASP A 127 10.94 15.54 10.09
N GLY A 128 9.78 14.87 9.99
CA GLY A 128 8.63 15.31 9.20
C GLY A 128 7.35 15.64 9.98
N GLN A 129 6.24 15.81 9.24
CA GLN A 129 4.87 15.92 9.77
C GLN A 129 4.10 14.62 9.59
N LEU A 130 3.39 14.19 10.65
CA LEU A 130 2.79 12.85 10.68
C LEU A 130 1.81 12.69 9.52
N ASP A 131 1.09 13.77 9.23
CA ASP A 131 0.26 13.91 8.04
C ASP A 131 1.15 13.92 6.78
N GLN A 132 1.16 12.80 6.07
CA GLN A 132 1.72 12.73 4.73
C GLN A 132 0.64 13.07 3.72
N MET A 133 0.89 14.10 2.90
CA MET A 133 0.12 14.29 1.67
C MET A 133 0.41 13.12 0.74
N ILE A 134 -0.63 12.62 0.06
CA ILE A 134 -0.44 11.66 -1.02
C ILE A 134 0.30 12.37 -2.15
N GLU A 135 1.47 11.86 -2.50
CA GLU A 135 2.30 12.36 -3.61
C GLU A 135 2.06 11.55 -4.89
N GLU A 136 1.39 10.40 -4.79
CA GLU A 136 0.97 9.58 -5.92
C GLU A 136 -0.18 10.24 -6.71
N GLU A 137 -0.03 10.29 -8.03
CA GLU A 137 -1.10 10.71 -8.93
C GLU A 137 -2.11 9.57 -9.09
N LEU A 138 -3.30 9.75 -8.51
CA LEU A 138 -4.41 8.79 -8.58
C LEU A 138 -5.54 9.35 -9.46
N PRO A 139 -6.22 8.51 -10.27
CA PRO A 139 -7.46 8.89 -10.92
C PRO A 139 -8.49 9.37 -9.90
N ASP A 140 -9.17 10.48 -10.18
CA ASP A 140 -10.24 11.00 -9.32
C ASP A 140 -11.50 11.23 -10.16
N ASN A 141 -12.14 10.13 -10.55
CA ASN A 141 -13.34 10.13 -11.38
C ASN A 141 -14.57 10.43 -10.51
N PRO A 142 -15.25 11.58 -10.70
CA PRO A 142 -16.38 11.97 -9.86
C PRO A 142 -17.62 11.07 -10.05
N ASN A 143 -17.64 10.25 -11.11
CA ASN A 143 -18.72 9.31 -11.40
C ASN A 143 -18.34 7.86 -11.10
N TYR A 144 -17.24 7.63 -10.38
CA TYR A 144 -16.81 6.29 -10.02
C TYR A 144 -17.83 5.62 -9.10
N ASP A 145 -18.22 4.39 -9.43
CA ASP A 145 -19.14 3.61 -8.59
C ASP A 145 -18.35 2.88 -7.49
N HIS A 146 -18.49 3.38 -6.26
CA HIS A 146 -17.83 2.81 -5.09
C HIS A 146 -18.41 1.45 -4.66
N ASP A 147 -19.65 1.15 -5.04
CA ASP A 147 -20.35 -0.09 -4.68
C ASP A 147 -20.28 -1.15 -5.80
N GLU A 148 -19.64 -0.85 -6.94
CA GLU A 148 -19.45 -1.80 -8.03
C GLU A 148 -18.65 -3.04 -7.59
N GLU A 149 -19.20 -4.22 -7.91
CA GLU A 149 -18.50 -5.50 -7.90
C GLU A 149 -17.77 -5.69 -9.23
N LEU A 150 -16.49 -6.06 -9.17
CA LEU A 150 -15.71 -6.31 -10.38
C LEU A 150 -16.14 -7.61 -11.04
N LEU A 151 -16.78 -7.50 -12.20
CA LEU A 151 -16.80 -8.56 -13.21
C LEU A 151 -15.56 -8.38 -14.08
N SER A 152 -14.83 -9.47 -14.36
CA SER A 152 -13.58 -9.47 -15.11
C SER A 152 -13.66 -8.64 -16.40
N ILE A 153 -12.74 -7.69 -16.59
CA ILE A 153 -12.61 -6.86 -17.80
C ILE A 153 -11.16 -6.91 -18.29
N GLN A 154 -10.95 -6.90 -19.60
CA GLN A 154 -9.64 -6.89 -20.25
C GLN A 154 -9.11 -5.47 -20.47
N ALA A 155 -7.80 -5.25 -20.30
CA ALA A 155 -7.10 -3.99 -20.55
C ALA A 155 -5.63 -4.22 -20.98
N PRO A 156 -5.06 -3.38 -21.88
CA PRO A 156 -3.80 -3.67 -22.59
C PRO A 156 -2.49 -3.53 -21.79
N TRP A 157 -1.42 -4.06 -22.41
CA TRP A 157 -0.16 -4.63 -21.89
C TRP A 157 1.02 -3.68 -21.56
N ASP A 158 1.95 -4.20 -20.72
CA ASP A 158 3.38 -3.84 -20.52
C ASP A 158 3.73 -2.40 -20.19
N ILE A 159 3.34 -1.98 -18.98
CA ILE A 159 3.58 -0.61 -18.51
C ILE A 159 4.18 -0.66 -17.11
N CYS A 160 5.15 0.22 -16.87
CA CYS A 160 5.55 0.54 -15.51
C CYS A 160 4.36 1.06 -14.72
N MET A 161 4.44 0.98 -13.41
CA MET A 161 3.40 1.54 -12.56
C MET A 161 3.11 3.01 -12.95
N PRO A 162 1.84 3.45 -13.00
CA PRO A 162 1.45 4.82 -13.33
C PRO A 162 2.07 5.85 -12.41
N GLY A 163 2.18 7.09 -12.89
CA GLY A 163 2.96 8.14 -12.22
C GLY A 163 4.42 8.18 -12.66
N GLY A 164 4.77 7.49 -13.75
CA GLY A 164 6.07 7.58 -14.39
C GLY A 164 7.15 6.69 -13.76
N TYR A 165 6.77 5.66 -13.00
CA TYR A 165 7.72 4.69 -12.46
C TYR A 165 8.58 4.08 -13.55
N ARG A 166 9.80 3.70 -13.17
CA ARG A 166 10.80 3.22 -14.12
C ARG A 166 11.32 1.84 -13.78
N HIS A 167 11.14 1.41 -12.54
CA HIS A 167 11.66 0.14 -12.01
C HIS A 167 10.55 -0.72 -11.39
N CYS A 168 9.36 -0.19 -11.14
CA CYS A 168 8.21 -1.00 -10.72
C CYS A 168 7.38 -1.45 -11.94
N GLY A 169 7.43 -2.74 -12.30
CA GLY A 169 6.72 -3.30 -13.45
C GLY A 169 7.30 -4.64 -13.92
N SER A 170 6.63 -5.42 -14.79
CA SER A 170 7.23 -6.65 -15.38
C SER A 170 8.35 -6.36 -16.33
N ASP A 171 8.16 -5.32 -17.13
CA ASP A 171 9.03 -4.97 -18.23
C ASP A 171 9.76 -3.65 -17.95
N CYS A 172 9.82 -3.28 -16.67
CA CYS A 172 10.51 -2.10 -16.17
C CYS A 172 11.82 -2.52 -15.51
N GLY A 173 12.62 -1.54 -15.11
CA GLY A 173 13.89 -1.79 -14.45
C GLY A 173 15.10 -1.70 -15.37
N ASP A 174 16.29 -1.92 -14.81
CA ASP A 174 17.57 -1.78 -15.51
C ASP A 174 17.70 -2.72 -16.74
N LYS A 175 16.89 -3.79 -16.81
CA LYS A 175 16.91 -4.82 -17.87
C LYS A 175 15.58 -4.99 -18.62
N GLY A 176 14.55 -4.23 -18.25
CA GLY A 176 13.26 -4.25 -18.93
C GLY A 176 13.32 -3.55 -20.29
N SER A 177 12.32 -3.78 -21.15
CA SER A 177 12.18 -3.05 -22.41
C SER A 177 11.55 -1.65 -22.23
N LYS A 178 11.03 -1.36 -21.04
CA LYS A 178 10.46 -0.08 -20.58
C LYS A 178 11.19 0.42 -19.33
N GLY A 179 11.00 1.70 -19.00
CA GLY A 179 11.55 2.28 -17.78
C GLY A 179 13.08 2.36 -17.75
N GLY A 180 13.68 2.06 -16.60
CA GLY A 180 15.12 2.07 -16.35
C GLY A 180 15.71 3.42 -15.89
N GLY A 181 17.04 3.50 -15.82
CA GLY A 181 17.75 4.72 -15.46
C GLY A 181 17.65 5.09 -13.96
N THR A 182 17.63 6.38 -13.65
CA THR A 182 17.56 6.85 -12.25
C THR A 182 16.15 6.66 -11.70
N PRO A 183 15.99 6.02 -10.52
CA PRO A 183 14.71 5.96 -9.83
C PRO A 183 14.10 7.34 -9.61
N ILE A 184 12.79 7.46 -9.80
CA ILE A 184 12.11 8.76 -9.70
C ILE A 184 11.58 9.08 -8.30
N ASN A 185 11.39 8.06 -7.47
CA ASN A 185 10.92 8.19 -6.10
C ASN A 185 11.44 7.01 -5.24
N PRO A 186 11.17 7.01 -3.91
CA PRO A 186 11.65 5.96 -3.03
C PRO A 186 11.08 4.56 -3.34
N ILE A 187 9.80 4.45 -3.75
CA ILE A 187 9.21 3.16 -4.15
C ILE A 187 9.93 2.60 -5.39
N ASP A 188 10.22 3.45 -6.37
CA ASP A 188 10.98 3.09 -7.57
C ASP A 188 12.40 2.60 -7.22
N THR A 189 13.00 3.15 -6.17
CA THR A 189 14.29 2.69 -5.62
C THR A 189 14.17 1.30 -4.98
N CYS A 190 13.06 1.02 -4.28
CA CYS A 190 12.76 -0.29 -3.72
C CYS A 190 12.59 -1.35 -4.82
N CYS A 191 11.80 -1.05 -5.87
CA CYS A 191 11.60 -1.96 -6.99
C CYS A 191 12.92 -2.26 -7.73
N ARG A 192 13.75 -1.24 -7.99
CA ARG A 192 15.07 -1.45 -8.60
C ARG A 192 15.97 -2.38 -7.78
N SER A 193 15.92 -2.24 -6.45
CA SER A 193 16.69 -3.09 -5.55
C SER A 193 16.18 -4.54 -5.56
N HIS A 194 14.86 -4.71 -5.69
CA HIS A 194 14.21 -6.01 -5.84
C HIS A 194 14.55 -6.69 -7.15
N ASP A 195 14.51 -5.99 -8.29
CA ASP A 195 14.91 -6.51 -9.60
C ASP A 195 16.34 -7.09 -9.56
N ARG A 196 17.26 -6.36 -8.93
CA ARG A 196 18.66 -6.78 -8.74
C ARG A 196 18.80 -7.95 -7.79
N CYS A 197 17.95 -8.04 -6.78
CA CYS A 197 17.89 -9.17 -5.87
C CYS A 197 17.46 -10.43 -6.63
N TRP A 198 16.38 -10.36 -7.41
CA TRP A 198 15.92 -11.44 -8.28
C TRP A 198 16.94 -11.83 -9.35
N GLU A 199 17.67 -10.88 -9.92
CA GLU A 199 18.77 -11.18 -10.85
C GLU A 199 19.83 -12.09 -10.21
N ARG A 200 20.11 -11.86 -8.92
CA ARG A 200 21.15 -12.56 -8.20
C ARG A 200 20.70 -13.90 -7.64
N TYR A 201 19.48 -13.98 -7.12
CA TYR A 201 18.99 -15.12 -6.33
C TYR A 201 17.90 -15.93 -7.02
N GLY A 202 17.33 -15.42 -8.11
CA GLY A 202 16.22 -16.02 -8.84
C GLY A 202 14.91 -15.28 -8.62
N ARG A 203 14.00 -15.43 -9.59
CA ARG A 203 12.62 -14.90 -9.48
C ARG A 203 11.89 -15.64 -8.36
N TRP A 204 11.00 -14.91 -7.67
CA TRP A 204 10.23 -15.43 -6.53
C TRP A 204 11.10 -15.90 -5.36
N ASP A 205 12.29 -15.34 -5.21
CA ASP A 205 13.04 -15.50 -3.96
C ASP A 205 12.29 -14.79 -2.81
N CYS A 206 11.91 -15.56 -1.80
CA CYS A 206 11.05 -15.08 -0.72
C CYS A 206 11.68 -13.95 0.10
N GLN A 207 13.01 -13.96 0.26
CA GLN A 207 13.73 -12.92 0.98
C GLN A 207 13.80 -11.63 0.17
N CYS A 208 13.98 -11.72 -1.15
CA CYS A 208 13.88 -10.56 -2.03
C CYS A 208 12.50 -9.90 -1.92
N ASP A 209 11.43 -10.70 -1.94
CA ASP A 209 10.05 -10.22 -1.86
C ASP A 209 9.74 -9.57 -0.50
N ARG A 210 10.20 -10.16 0.61
CA ARG A 210 10.12 -9.53 1.94
C ARG A 210 10.90 -8.22 2.01
N ASN A 211 12.08 -8.17 1.43
CA ASN A 211 12.91 -6.96 1.40
C ASN A 211 12.23 -5.83 0.62
N LEU A 212 11.57 -6.15 -0.49
CA LEU A 212 10.77 -5.19 -1.25
C LEU A 212 9.65 -4.58 -0.39
N ILE A 213 8.85 -5.42 0.27
CA ILE A 213 7.74 -4.98 1.12
C ILE A 213 8.25 -4.09 2.26
N ASN A 214 9.31 -4.51 2.94
CA ASN A 214 9.91 -3.74 4.03
C ASN A 214 10.49 -2.40 3.56
N CYS A 215 11.09 -2.36 2.36
CA CYS A 215 11.59 -1.13 1.76
C CYS A 215 10.44 -0.17 1.40
N ALA A 216 9.34 -0.68 0.84
CA ALA A 216 8.23 0.14 0.40
C ALA A 216 7.36 0.68 1.55
N ARG A 217 7.30 -0.05 2.68
CA ARG A 217 6.40 0.24 3.82
C ARG A 217 6.50 1.67 4.39
N PRO A 218 7.69 2.26 4.62
CA PRO A 218 7.79 3.64 5.12
C PRO A 218 7.17 4.68 4.18
N HIS A 219 6.91 4.32 2.92
CA HIS A 219 6.39 5.22 1.89
C HIS A 219 4.89 5.01 1.60
N ARG A 220 4.23 4.08 2.29
CA ARG A 220 2.81 3.73 2.09
C ARG A 220 1.83 4.88 2.30
N GLY A 221 2.19 5.88 3.11
CA GLY A 221 1.35 7.08 3.28
C GLY A 221 1.39 8.02 2.06
N LYS A 222 2.54 8.10 1.37
CA LYS A 222 2.75 8.96 0.20
C LYS A 222 2.35 8.28 -1.11
N TYR A 223 2.59 6.98 -1.21
CA TYR A 223 2.29 6.15 -2.39
C TYR A 223 1.45 4.92 -2.01
N PRO A 224 0.21 5.11 -1.52
CA PRO A 224 -0.61 4.04 -0.98
C PRO A 224 -1.02 3.00 -2.03
N ALA A 225 -1.31 3.41 -3.27
CA ALA A 225 -1.69 2.44 -4.29
C ALA A 225 -0.48 1.62 -4.75
N ALA A 226 0.66 2.28 -4.97
CA ALA A 226 1.91 1.59 -5.25
C ALA A 226 2.27 0.55 -4.17
N TYR A 227 2.25 0.96 -2.90
CA TYR A 227 2.52 0.07 -1.77
C TYR A 227 1.53 -1.09 -1.70
N ALA A 228 0.23 -0.82 -1.79
CA ALA A 228 -0.81 -1.85 -1.71
C ALA A 228 -0.64 -2.90 -2.81
N THR A 229 -0.29 -2.47 -4.02
CA THR A 229 -0.13 -3.39 -5.14
C THR A 229 1.15 -4.23 -5.03
N ILE A 230 2.25 -3.64 -4.55
CA ILE A 230 3.46 -4.37 -4.17
C ILE A 230 3.12 -5.41 -3.10
N TRP A 231 2.46 -5.01 -2.02
CA TRP A 231 2.12 -5.90 -0.93
C TRP A 231 1.22 -7.06 -1.38
N ALA A 232 0.15 -6.78 -2.13
CA ALA A 232 -0.78 -7.80 -2.57
C ALA A 232 -0.14 -8.87 -3.47
N VAL A 233 0.86 -8.49 -4.26
CA VAL A 233 1.58 -9.43 -5.11
C VAL A 233 2.66 -10.20 -4.37
N PHE A 234 3.40 -9.57 -3.47
CA PHE A 234 4.61 -10.20 -2.93
C PHE A 234 4.42 -10.79 -1.53
N ALA A 235 3.35 -10.43 -0.81
CA ALA A 235 3.15 -10.87 0.57
C ALA A 235 2.97 -12.38 0.72
N TYR A 236 2.39 -13.06 -0.27
CA TYR A 236 2.17 -14.52 -0.18
C TYR A 236 3.48 -15.32 -0.25
N ASN A 237 4.52 -14.77 -0.88
CA ASN A 237 5.80 -15.42 -1.05
C ASN A 237 6.84 -14.95 -0.03
N ALA A 238 6.61 -13.83 0.66
CA ALA A 238 7.60 -13.23 1.55
C ALA A 238 7.98 -14.12 2.75
N CYS A 239 9.29 -14.32 2.94
CA CYS A 239 9.94 -14.97 4.07
C CYS A 239 11.08 -14.06 4.58
#